data_AF-A0A7L3YCL4-F1
#
_entry.id   AF-A0A7L3YCL4-F1
#
_cell.length_a   1.000
_cell.length_b   1.000
_cell.length_c   1.000
_cell.angle_alpha   90.00
_cell.angle_beta   90.00
_cell.angle_gamma   90.00
#
_symmetry.space_group_name_H-M   'P 1'
#
loop_
_entity.id
_entity.type
_entity.pdbx_description
1 polymer ?
#
loop_
_entity_poly.entity_id
_entity_poly.type
_entity_poly.pdbx_seq_one_letter_code
_entity_poly.pdbx_strand_id
1 'polypeptide(L)'
;PEVCLRLEVGPNAAVHSPLAVQNGFLHMLVHSYTAELFMSFLTNLGPFLEDEIIPEVIPMEIEVVDAKITLKDDSPRIYPTSPGPVPITLAVDHIIVKRRDDGVFYLTGQQHRFILPRHPPGCAGGILQEQKAPAACVLAAPAAGARGLQLKEVPELQRELQTMKIALAEANMDKARLLQEIRKYNPLFQL
;
A
#
# COMPACT_ATOMS: atom_id res chain seq x y z
N PRO A 1 13.49 22.92 12.30
CA PRO A 1 12.96 21.91 13.24
C PRO A 1 12.82 20.57 12.54
N GLU A 2 13.17 19.46 13.20
CA GLU A 2 13.00 18.12 12.62
C GLU A 2 11.52 17.76 12.40
N VAL A 3 10.64 18.34 13.23
CA VAL A 3 9.18 18.26 13.08
C VAL A 3 8.58 19.66 13.15
N CYS A 4 7.77 20.02 12.16
CA CYS A 4 6.98 21.23 12.11
C CYS A 4 5.50 20.85 12.02
N LEU A 5 4.65 21.51 12.81
CA LEU A 5 3.21 21.31 12.79
C LEU A 5 2.52 22.66 12.76
N ARG A 6 1.53 22.81 11.88
CA ARG A 6 0.73 24.03 11.74
C ARG A 6 -0.73 23.65 11.52
N LEU A 7 -1.62 24.21 12.34
CA LEU A 7 -3.07 24.10 12.16
C LEU A 7 -3.61 25.50 11.83
N GLU A 8 -4.25 25.63 10.67
CA GLU A 8 -4.88 26.88 10.24
C GLU A 8 -6.39 26.72 10.19
N VAL A 9 -7.14 27.67 10.76
CA VAL A 9 -8.61 27.65 10.78
C VAL A 9 -9.13 29.02 10.37
N GLY A 10 -10.23 29.06 9.62
CA GLY A 10 -10.89 30.29 9.19
C GLY A 10 -10.63 30.67 7.72
N PRO A 11 -11.01 31.89 7.30
CA PRO A 11 -11.07 32.27 5.89
C PRO A 11 -9.76 32.11 5.12
N ASN A 12 -8.63 32.30 5.79
CA ASN A 12 -7.30 32.14 5.17
C ASN A 12 -7.00 30.68 4.81
N ALA A 13 -7.58 29.71 5.53
CA ALA A 13 -7.38 28.29 5.26
C ALA A 13 -8.09 27.81 3.96
N ALA A 14 -8.99 28.64 3.39
CA ALA A 14 -9.66 28.38 2.12
C ALA A 14 -8.69 28.13 0.96
N VAL A 15 -7.45 28.63 1.06
CA VAL A 15 -6.39 28.41 0.05
C VAL A 15 -5.98 26.95 -0.04
N HIS A 16 -6.15 26.17 1.03
CA HIS A 16 -5.81 24.76 1.09
C HIS A 16 -6.99 23.88 0.69
N SER A 17 -8.18 24.15 1.25
CA SER A 17 -9.42 23.55 0.81
C SER A 17 -10.65 24.32 1.30
N PRO A 18 -11.82 24.16 0.63
CA PRO A 18 -13.08 24.74 1.10
C PRO A 18 -13.46 24.31 2.52
N LEU A 19 -13.27 23.03 2.86
CA LEU A 19 -13.62 22.49 4.18
C LEU A 19 -12.73 23.02 5.31
N ALA A 20 -11.49 23.41 4.98
CA ALA A 20 -10.53 23.93 5.95
C ALA A 20 -10.95 25.25 6.61
N VAL A 21 -11.87 26.01 6.01
CA VAL A 21 -12.41 27.23 6.61
C VAL A 21 -13.12 26.93 7.94
N GLN A 22 -13.83 25.80 8.00
CA GLN A 22 -14.61 25.38 9.17
C GLN A 22 -13.83 24.40 10.03
N ASN A 23 -13.27 23.35 9.42
CA ASN A 23 -12.68 22.22 10.14
C ASN A 23 -11.16 22.37 10.36
N GLY A 24 -10.55 23.37 9.74
CA GLY A 24 -9.12 23.61 9.75
C GLY A 24 -8.33 22.80 8.72
N PHE A 25 -7.10 23.23 8.47
CA PHE A 25 -6.11 22.53 7.68
C PHE A 25 -4.90 22.20 8.54
N LEU A 26 -4.56 20.91 8.65
CA LEU A 26 -3.37 20.46 9.35
C LEU A 26 -2.21 20.25 8.38
N HIS A 27 -1.11 20.98 8.57
CA HIS A 27 0.13 20.77 7.86
C HIS A 27 1.21 20.25 8.81
N MET A 28 1.87 19.16 8.44
CA MET A 28 2.99 18.59 9.17
C MET A 28 4.16 18.36 8.22
N LEU A 29 5.35 18.77 8.63
CA LEU A 29 6.60 18.46 7.94
C LEU A 29 7.54 17.74 8.92
N VAL A 30 8.00 16.57 8.53
CA VAL A 30 9.03 15.80 9.22
C VAL A 30 10.25 15.76 8.31
N HIS A 31 11.40 16.24 8.79
CA HIS A 31 12.62 16.35 7.99
C HIS A 31 13.85 15.88 8.76
N SER A 32 14.66 15.01 8.13
CA SER A 32 15.90 14.47 8.71
C SER A 32 15.69 13.87 10.11
N TYR A 33 14.57 13.17 10.29
CA TYR A 33 14.13 12.69 11.59
C TYR A 33 14.43 11.21 11.80
N THR A 34 15.09 10.87 12.90
CA THR A 34 15.33 9.47 13.30
C THR A 34 14.56 9.16 14.57
N ALA A 35 13.72 8.12 14.53
CA ALA A 35 12.90 7.71 15.67
C ALA A 35 12.89 6.20 15.87
N GLU A 36 12.60 5.80 17.10
CA GLU A 36 12.31 4.42 17.47
C GLU A 36 10.87 4.35 17.97
N LEU A 37 10.08 3.44 17.41
CA LEU A 37 8.68 3.20 17.79
C LEU A 37 8.52 1.76 18.23
N PHE A 38 7.75 1.56 19.31
CA PHE A 38 7.37 0.22 19.72
C PHE A 38 6.21 -0.30 18.87
N MET A 39 6.22 -1.61 18.57
CA MET A 39 5.15 -2.25 17.82
C MET A 39 3.81 -2.15 18.55
N SER A 40 3.82 -2.19 19.89
CA SER A 40 2.63 -1.96 20.70
C SER A 40 1.98 -0.60 20.44
N PHE A 41 2.75 0.46 20.19
CA PHE A 41 2.18 1.78 19.87
C PHE A 41 1.41 1.73 18.55
N LEU A 42 1.97 1.08 17.52
CA LEU A 42 1.32 0.96 16.21
C LEU A 42 0.07 0.08 16.28
N THR A 43 0.09 -1.01 17.05
CA THR A 43 -1.07 -1.90 17.19
C THR A 43 -2.18 -1.31 18.04
N ASN A 44 -1.87 -0.40 18.97
CA ASN A 44 -2.87 0.26 19.83
C ASN A 44 -3.39 1.59 19.27
N LEU A 45 -2.87 2.07 18.13
CA LEU A 45 -3.31 3.33 17.54
C LEU A 45 -4.77 3.27 17.07
N GLY A 46 -5.21 2.13 16.52
CA GLY A 46 -6.60 1.93 16.08
C GLY A 46 -7.59 2.11 17.22
N PRO A 47 -7.53 1.26 18.27
CA PRO A 47 -8.39 1.39 19.45
C PRO A 47 -8.30 2.74 20.17
N PHE A 48 -7.14 3.40 20.12
CA PHE A 48 -6.98 4.76 20.66
C PHE A 48 -7.79 5.81 19.89
N LEU A 49 -7.96 5.62 18.58
CA LEU A 49 -8.72 6.52 17.70
C LEU A 49 -10.18 6.09 17.52
N GLU A 50 -10.55 4.88 17.96
CA GLU A 50 -11.92 4.38 18.01
C GLU A 50 -12.69 5.11 19.13
N ASP A 51 -13.27 6.25 18.78
CA ASP A 51 -14.22 6.97 19.63
C ASP A 51 -15.66 6.62 19.23
N GLU A 52 -16.62 6.78 20.14
CA GLU A 52 -18.06 6.64 19.85
C GLU A 52 -18.58 7.74 18.91
N ILE A 53 -17.82 8.83 18.81
CA ILE A 53 -18.11 9.98 17.97
C ILE A 53 -17.35 9.84 16.64
N ILE A 54 -18.08 9.89 15.53
CA ILE A 54 -17.48 9.90 14.19
C ILE A 54 -16.72 11.23 14.04
N PRO A 55 -15.39 11.21 13.85
CA PRO A 55 -14.61 12.43 13.77
C PRO A 55 -14.91 13.20 12.48
N GLU A 56 -15.01 14.53 12.59
CA GLU A 56 -15.12 15.39 11.43
C GLU A 56 -13.90 15.26 10.51
N VAL A 57 -14.12 15.45 9.21
CA VAL A 57 -13.03 15.44 8.25
C VAL A 57 -12.22 16.72 8.42
N ILE A 58 -10.98 16.58 8.88
CA ILE A 58 -9.99 17.66 8.90
C ILE A 58 -9.02 17.41 7.73
N PRO A 59 -9.07 18.23 6.67
CA PRO A 59 -8.10 18.20 5.58
C PRO A 59 -6.67 18.36 6.11
N MET A 60 -5.73 17.56 5.60
CA MET A 60 -4.34 17.61 6.07
C MET A 60 -3.31 17.23 5.01
N GLU A 61 -2.09 17.70 5.19
CA GLU A 61 -0.91 17.35 4.41
C GLU A 61 0.27 17.09 5.36
N ILE A 62 0.78 15.85 5.31
CA ILE A 62 1.92 15.39 6.08
C ILE A 62 3.03 15.06 5.10
N GLU A 63 4.11 15.84 5.13
CA GLU A 63 5.31 15.63 4.32
C GLU A 63 6.40 15.03 5.21
N VAL A 64 6.96 13.90 4.78
CA VAL A 64 8.04 13.20 5.48
C VAL A 64 9.21 13.09 4.52
N VAL A 65 10.34 13.69 4.89
CA VAL A 65 11.55 13.79 4.08
C VAL A 65 12.75 13.31 4.88
N ASP A 66 13.54 12.40 4.31
CA ASP A 66 14.78 11.89 4.91
C ASP A 66 14.56 11.37 6.35
N ALA A 67 13.58 10.51 6.55
CA ALA A 67 13.24 9.98 7.87
C ALA A 67 13.67 8.52 8.02
N LYS A 68 14.12 8.15 9.22
CA LYS A 68 14.49 6.78 9.57
C LYS A 68 13.72 6.33 10.81
N ILE A 69 12.82 5.38 10.65
CA ILE A 69 11.95 4.89 11.73
C ILE A 69 12.31 3.45 12.05
N THR A 70 12.75 3.18 13.28
CA THR A 70 13.08 1.84 13.75
C THR A 70 11.93 1.29 14.59
N LEU A 71 11.33 0.21 14.14
CA LEU A 71 10.27 -0.49 14.83
C LEU A 71 10.86 -1.58 15.73
N LYS A 72 10.56 -1.51 17.02
CA LYS A 72 11.00 -2.46 18.04
C LYS A 72 9.79 -3.23 18.55
N ASP A 73 9.87 -4.54 18.52
CA ASP A 73 8.83 -5.37 19.13
C ASP A 73 9.09 -5.51 20.63
N ASP A 74 8.13 -5.04 21.41
CA ASP A 74 8.09 -5.00 22.87
C ASP A 74 7.15 -6.06 23.47
N SER A 75 6.70 -7.02 22.65
CA SER A 75 5.87 -8.12 23.11
C SER A 75 6.58 -8.97 24.18
N PRO A 76 5.84 -9.48 25.19
CA PRO A 76 6.42 -10.32 26.22
C PRO A 76 7.07 -11.56 25.60
N ARG A 77 8.27 -11.91 26.08
CA ARG A 77 9.00 -13.07 25.57
C ARG A 77 8.25 -14.36 25.91
N ILE A 78 7.90 -15.12 24.89
CA ILE A 78 7.29 -16.45 25.04
C ILE A 78 8.30 -17.45 25.62
N TYR A 79 9.58 -17.32 25.23
CA TYR A 79 10.67 -18.18 25.68
C TYR A 79 11.84 -17.33 26.22
N PRO A 80 12.29 -17.56 27.47
CA PRO A 80 13.35 -16.77 28.11
C PRO A 80 14.69 -16.79 27.36
N THR A 81 14.98 -17.88 26.63
CA THR A 81 16.24 -18.10 25.91
C THR A 81 16.18 -17.75 24.43
N SER A 82 15.02 -17.31 23.92
CA SER A 82 14.90 -16.88 22.52
C SER A 82 15.66 -15.57 22.30
N PRO A 83 16.41 -15.41 21.18
CA PRO A 83 17.16 -14.18 20.88
C PRO A 83 16.28 -12.93 20.79
N GLY A 84 14.96 -13.08 20.73
CA GLY A 84 14.00 -11.98 20.67
C GLY A 84 13.80 -11.47 19.25
N PRO A 85 12.78 -10.62 19.05
CA PRO A 85 12.44 -10.10 17.72
C PRO A 85 13.49 -9.11 17.23
N VAL A 86 13.81 -9.18 15.93
CA VAL A 86 14.78 -8.29 15.28
C VAL A 86 14.09 -6.97 14.90
N PRO A 87 14.66 -5.80 15.26
CA PRO A 87 14.08 -4.51 14.89
C PRO A 87 14.00 -4.32 13.37
N ILE A 88 12.94 -3.65 12.92
CA ILE A 88 12.72 -3.33 11.50
C ILE A 88 13.02 -1.85 11.30
N THR A 89 13.87 -1.49 10.35
CA THR A 89 14.19 -0.09 10.06
C THR A 89 13.60 0.34 8.73
N LEU A 90 12.74 1.35 8.75
CA LEU A 90 12.15 1.98 7.58
C LEU A 90 12.95 3.24 7.24
N ALA A 91 13.55 3.27 6.05
CA ALA A 91 14.17 4.47 5.50
C ALA A 91 13.17 5.12 4.52
N VAL A 92 12.78 6.36 4.81
CA VAL A 92 11.78 7.12 4.07
C VAL A 92 12.47 8.30 3.40
N ASP A 93 12.63 8.24 2.08
CA ASP A 93 13.27 9.31 1.30
C ASP A 93 12.34 10.54 1.20
N HIS A 94 11.19 10.38 0.55
CA HIS A 94 10.17 11.42 0.51
C HIS A 94 8.77 10.81 0.30
N ILE A 95 7.91 10.93 1.31
CA ILE A 95 6.49 10.56 1.25
C ILE A 95 5.63 11.76 1.63
N ILE A 96 4.55 11.98 0.89
CA ILE A 96 3.51 12.94 1.22
C ILE A 96 2.19 12.18 1.42
N VAL A 97 1.53 12.43 2.55
CA VAL A 97 0.20 11.92 2.89
C VAL A 97 -0.77 13.10 2.90
N LYS A 98 -1.79 13.06 2.05
CA LYS A 98 -2.86 14.08 2.01
C LYS A 98 -4.21 13.49 2.36
N ARG A 99 -4.95 14.11 3.28
CA ARG A 99 -6.38 13.85 3.49
C ARG A 99 -7.18 14.98 2.86
N ARG A 100 -8.06 14.64 1.92
CA ARG A 100 -8.91 15.62 1.23
C ARG A 100 -10.24 15.80 1.97
N ASP A 101 -11.06 16.71 1.44
CA ASP A 101 -12.38 17.08 1.99
C ASP A 101 -13.39 15.91 1.98
N ASP A 102 -13.16 14.89 1.14
CA ASP A 102 -13.93 13.63 1.13
C ASP A 102 -13.50 12.64 2.23
N GLY A 103 -12.49 13.00 3.03
CA GLY A 103 -11.94 12.17 4.09
C GLY A 103 -10.95 11.11 3.63
N VAL A 104 -10.69 11.00 2.32
CA VAL A 104 -9.81 9.97 1.74
C VAL A 104 -8.35 10.37 1.91
N PHE A 105 -7.53 9.40 2.33
CA PHE A 105 -6.08 9.54 2.42
C PHE A 105 -5.41 9.12 1.10
N TYR A 106 -4.54 9.99 0.59
CA TYR A 106 -3.70 9.77 -0.58
C TYR A 106 -2.24 9.73 -0.14
N LEU A 107 -1.55 8.65 -0.50
CA LEU A 107 -0.11 8.51 -0.26
C LEU A 107 0.62 8.65 -1.59
N THR A 108 1.58 9.56 -1.65
CA THR A 108 2.43 9.78 -2.82
C THR A 108 3.89 9.77 -2.43
N GLY A 109 4.71 9.00 -3.15
CA GLY A 109 6.17 9.07 -3.04
C GLY A 109 6.74 9.98 -4.12
N GLN A 110 7.68 10.86 -3.76
CA GLN A 110 8.39 11.64 -4.76
C GLN A 110 9.59 10.82 -5.27
N GLN A 111 9.63 10.51 -6.56
CA GLN A 111 10.80 9.86 -7.13
C GLN A 111 11.92 10.89 -7.23
N HIS A 112 12.86 10.88 -6.28
CA HIS A 112 14.16 11.44 -6.56
C HIS A 112 14.80 10.55 -7.63
N ARG A 113 15.00 11.08 -8.84
CA ARG A 113 15.85 10.41 -9.82
C ARG A 113 17.22 10.32 -9.19
N PHE A 114 17.56 9.17 -8.63
CA PHE A 114 18.92 8.86 -8.20
C PHE A 114 19.83 9.00 -9.43
N ILE A 115 20.46 10.15 -9.58
CA ILE A 115 21.66 10.26 -10.39
C ILE A 115 22.73 9.56 -9.55
N LEU A 116 22.92 8.27 -9.80
CA LEU A 116 24.07 7.53 -9.31
C LEU A 116 25.32 8.38 -9.56
N PRO A 117 26.21 8.59 -8.56
CA PRO A 117 27.48 9.25 -8.80
C PRO A 117 28.24 8.42 -9.83
N ARG A 118 28.45 8.98 -11.02
CA ARG A 118 29.38 8.42 -12.01
C ARG A 118 30.75 8.33 -11.33
N HIS A 119 31.19 7.11 -11.04
CA HIS A 119 32.53 6.83 -10.56
C HIS A 119 33.59 7.33 -11.59
N PRO A 120 34.79 7.75 -11.16
CA PRO A 120 35.81 8.31 -12.05
C PRO A 120 36.36 7.25 -13.03
N PRO A 121 36.87 7.65 -14.21
CA PRO A 121 37.30 6.73 -15.24
C PRO A 121 38.69 6.18 -14.93
N GLY A 122 38.79 4.87 -14.71
CA GLY A 122 40.10 4.21 -14.61
C GLY A 122 40.02 2.82 -13.99
N CYS A 123 39.70 1.82 -14.83
CA CYS A 123 40.28 0.47 -14.81
C CYS A 123 39.53 -0.38 -15.85
N ALA A 124 40.17 -0.59 -17.00
CA ALA A 124 39.71 -1.46 -18.06
C ALA A 124 39.94 -2.93 -17.70
N GLY A 125 39.00 -3.81 -18.03
CA GLY A 125 39.23 -5.25 -18.14
C GLY A 125 38.21 -6.15 -17.45
N GLY A 126 36.97 -6.17 -17.95
CA GLY A 126 35.95 -7.11 -17.49
C GLY A 126 34.68 -6.98 -18.33
N ILE A 127 34.70 -7.56 -19.53
CA ILE A 127 33.54 -7.63 -20.44
C ILE A 127 32.53 -8.60 -19.82
N LEU A 128 31.38 -8.10 -19.37
CA LEU A 128 30.16 -8.89 -19.27
C LEU A 128 29.15 -8.33 -20.27
N GLN A 129 28.86 -9.15 -21.27
CA GLN A 129 27.99 -8.87 -22.40
C GLN A 129 26.56 -8.61 -21.94
N GLU A 130 26.08 -7.41 -22.28
CA GLU A 130 24.67 -7.10 -22.42
C GLU A 130 24.13 -7.92 -23.60
N GLN A 131 23.38 -8.99 -23.32
CA GLN A 131 22.73 -9.78 -24.35
C GLN A 131 21.52 -9.00 -24.89
N LYS A 132 21.62 -8.60 -26.16
CA LYS A 132 20.53 -8.08 -26.97
C LYS A 132 20.35 -8.91 -28.24
N ALA A 133 19.07 -9.15 -28.57
CA ALA A 133 18.47 -9.58 -29.86
C ALA A 133 18.36 -11.12 -30.11
N PRO A 134 17.42 -11.62 -30.96
CA PRO A 134 16.84 -10.99 -32.18
C PRO A 134 15.28 -10.92 -32.19
N ALA A 135 14.59 -9.93 -32.78
CA ALA A 135 14.57 -9.37 -34.14
C ALA A 135 13.95 -10.29 -35.21
N ALA A 136 12.65 -10.08 -35.49
CA ALA A 136 12.08 -10.19 -36.84
C ALA A 136 10.89 -9.21 -36.96
N CYS A 137 10.92 -8.41 -38.03
CA CYS A 137 10.00 -7.33 -38.42
C CYS A 137 8.55 -7.84 -38.61
N VAL A 138 7.51 -7.00 -38.58
CA VAL A 138 7.09 -6.16 -39.74
C VAL A 138 5.98 -5.16 -39.31
N LEU A 139 6.29 -3.88 -39.56
CA LEU A 139 5.46 -2.75 -40.01
C LEU A 139 4.26 -2.20 -39.20
N ALA A 140 4.44 -0.90 -38.90
CA ALA A 140 3.54 0.25 -39.10
C ALA A 140 2.39 0.52 -38.10
N ALA A 141 2.48 1.71 -37.48
CA ALA A 141 1.42 2.41 -36.74
C ALA A 141 0.29 2.91 -37.69
N PRO A 142 -0.88 3.30 -37.17
CA PRO A 142 -1.07 4.65 -36.59
C PRO A 142 -1.71 4.60 -35.19
N ALA A 143 -1.24 5.40 -34.22
CA ALA A 143 -1.72 6.74 -33.87
C ALA A 143 -3.18 6.80 -33.34
N ALA A 144 -3.28 7.32 -32.12
CA ALA A 144 -4.44 7.94 -31.44
C ALA A 144 -5.57 7.05 -30.92
N GLY A 145 -5.90 7.24 -29.63
CA GLY A 145 -7.27 7.06 -29.12
C GLY A 145 -7.42 6.14 -27.91
N ALA A 146 -7.74 6.76 -26.75
CA ALA A 146 -8.57 6.24 -25.68
C ALA A 146 -8.35 4.78 -25.20
N ARG A 147 -7.68 4.62 -24.04
CA ARG A 147 -7.87 3.44 -23.19
C ARG A 147 -9.28 3.45 -22.59
N GLY A 148 -10.25 2.95 -23.35
CA GLY A 148 -11.52 2.49 -22.83
C GLY A 148 -11.32 1.19 -22.05
N LEU A 149 -11.94 1.09 -20.88
CA LEU A 149 -12.28 -0.19 -20.27
C LEU A 149 -13.06 -0.99 -21.33
N GLN A 150 -12.46 -2.06 -21.87
CA GLN A 150 -13.18 -2.95 -22.77
C GLN A 150 -14.29 -3.63 -21.95
N LEU A 151 -15.51 -3.13 -22.08
CA LEU A 151 -16.71 -3.85 -21.71
C LEU A 151 -16.71 -5.15 -22.52
N LYS A 152 -16.40 -6.28 -21.87
CA LYS A 152 -16.54 -7.62 -22.47
C LYS A 152 -17.93 -7.72 -23.09
N GLU A 153 -17.99 -8.19 -24.32
CA GLU A 153 -19.24 -8.27 -25.05
C GLU A 153 -20.19 -9.27 -24.36
N VAL A 154 -21.49 -8.98 -24.36
CA VAL A 154 -22.55 -9.81 -23.76
C VAL A 154 -22.42 -11.32 -24.07
N PRO A 155 -22.12 -11.77 -25.31
CA PRO A 155 -21.94 -13.19 -25.60
C PRO A 155 -20.72 -13.84 -24.90
N GLU A 156 -19.63 -13.09 -24.69
CA GLU A 156 -18.46 -13.59 -23.97
C GLU A 156 -18.77 -13.78 -22.48
N LEU A 157 -19.48 -12.81 -21.88
CA LEU A 157 -19.93 -12.90 -20.50
C LEU A 157 -20.90 -14.07 -20.29
N GLN A 158 -21.80 -14.34 -21.24
CA GLN A 158 -22.70 -15.48 -21.18
C GLN A 158 -21.96 -16.82 -21.22
N ARG A 159 -20.90 -16.92 -22.04
CA ARG A 159 -20.05 -18.11 -22.10
C ARG A 159 -19.29 -18.32 -20.78
N GLU A 160 -18.69 -17.27 -20.24
CA GLU A 160 -17.97 -17.31 -18.96
C GLU A 160 -18.89 -17.73 -17.81
N LEU A 161 -20.11 -17.20 -17.77
CA LEU A 161 -21.14 -17.57 -16.79
C LEU A 161 -21.49 -19.06 -16.90
N GLN A 162 -21.66 -19.59 -18.11
CA GLN A 162 -21.95 -21.02 -18.30
C GLN A 162 -20.79 -21.90 -17.82
N THR A 163 -19.54 -21.54 -18.15
CA THR A 163 -18.36 -22.26 -17.68
C THR A 163 -18.28 -22.25 -16.15
N MET A 164 -18.52 -21.09 -15.53
CA MET A 164 -18.46 -20.94 -14.08
C MET A 164 -19.59 -21.70 -13.36
N LYS A 165 -20.78 -21.79 -13.97
CA LYS A 165 -21.88 -22.63 -13.47
C LYS A 165 -21.54 -24.11 -13.47
N ILE A 166 -20.88 -24.60 -14.53
CA ILE A 166 -20.44 -26.00 -14.63
C ILE A 166 -19.39 -26.29 -13.56
N ALA A 167 -18.36 -25.45 -13.45
CA ALA A 167 -17.31 -25.61 -12.43
C ALA A 167 -17.88 -25.58 -11.00
N LEU A 168 -18.89 -24.74 -10.73
CA LEU A 168 -19.57 -24.71 -9.44
C LEU A 168 -20.37 -25.99 -9.18
N ALA A 169 -21.02 -26.57 -10.19
CA ALA A 169 -21.72 -27.84 -10.06
C ALA A 169 -20.75 -28.99 -9.75
N GLU A 170 -19.60 -29.04 -10.44
CA GLU A 170 -18.54 -30.02 -10.18
C GLU A 170 -17.98 -29.89 -8.76
N ALA A 171 -17.64 -28.67 -8.32
CA ALA A 171 -17.15 -28.42 -6.97
C ALA A 171 -18.16 -28.82 -5.88
N ASN A 172 -19.46 -28.62 -6.12
CA ASN A 172 -20.51 -29.05 -5.20
C ASN A 172 -20.64 -30.57 -5.13
N MET A 173 -20.48 -31.28 -6.25
CA MET A 173 -20.44 -32.74 -6.28
C MET A 173 -19.25 -33.29 -5.51
N ASP A 174 -18.06 -32.71 -5.71
CA ASP A 174 -16.84 -33.09 -4.98
C ASP A 174 -16.97 -32.82 -3.49
N LYS A 175 -17.53 -31.67 -3.09
CA LYS A 175 -17.85 -31.37 -1.69
C LYS A 175 -18.77 -32.44 -1.08
N ALA A 176 -19.82 -32.85 -1.78
CA ALA A 176 -20.73 -33.88 -1.30
C ALA A 176 -20.05 -35.24 -1.15
N ARG A 177 -19.19 -35.61 -2.11
CA ARG A 177 -18.38 -36.83 -2.07
C ARG A 177 -17.43 -36.84 -0.88
N LEU A 178 -16.70 -35.74 -0.66
CA LEU A 178 -15.78 -35.61 0.48
C LEU A 178 -16.52 -35.68 1.81
N LEU A 179 -17.69 -35.05 1.92
CA LEU A 179 -18.53 -35.14 3.11
C LEU A 179 -19.01 -36.57 3.38
N GLN A 180 -19.35 -37.33 2.35
CA GLN A 180 -19.68 -38.75 2.50
C GLN A 180 -18.48 -39.56 3.00
N GLU A 181 -17.28 -39.29 2.46
CA GLU A 181 -16.06 -39.97 2.90
C GLU A 181 -15.73 -39.67 4.36
N ILE A 182 -15.80 -38.39 4.77
CA ILE A 182 -15.58 -37.98 6.17
C ILE A 182 -16.60 -38.64 7.09
N ARG A 183 -17.88 -38.72 6.69
CA ARG A 183 -18.93 -39.37 7.48
C ARG A 183 -18.72 -40.87 7.68
N LYS A 184 -17.95 -41.55 6.83
CA LYS A 184 -17.55 -42.95 7.08
C LYS A 184 -16.69 -43.07 8.33
N TYR A 185 -15.82 -42.09 8.59
CA TYR A 185 -14.89 -42.09 9.72
C TYR A 185 -15.43 -41.35 10.95
N ASN A 186 -16.31 -40.37 10.73
CA ASN A 186 -16.98 -39.61 11.79
C ASN A 186 -18.45 -39.34 11.41
N PRO A 187 -19.40 -40.19 11.83
CA PRO A 187 -20.79 -40.11 11.38
C PRO A 187 -21.55 -38.89 11.90
N LEU A 188 -21.01 -38.20 12.91
CA LEU A 188 -21.59 -36.98 13.50
C LEU A 188 -20.98 -35.69 12.93
N PHE A 189 -20.10 -35.79 11.94
CA PHE A 189 -19.45 -34.63 11.33
C PHE A 189 -20.47 -33.70 10.63
N GLN A 190 -20.50 -32.44 11.08
CA GLN A 190 -21.24 -31.33 10.48
C GLN A 190 -20.24 -30.29 9.96
N LEU A 191 -20.58 -29.66 8.84
CA LEU A 191 -19.76 -28.64 8.18
C LEU A 191 -20.08 -27.25 8.73
#